data_AF-A0A7J6VVK2-F1
#
_entry.id   AF-A0A7J6VVK2-F1
#
_cell.length_a   1.000
_cell.length_b   1.000
_cell.length_c   1.000
_cell.angle_alpha   90.00
_cell.angle_beta   90.00
_cell.angle_gamma   90.00
#
_symmetry.space_group_name_H-M   'P 1'
#
loop_
_entity.id
_entity.type
_entity.pdbx_description
1 polymer ?
#
loop_
_entity_poly.entity_id
_entity_poly.type
_entity_poly.pdbx_seq_one_letter_code
_entity_poly.pdbx_strand_id
1 'polypeptide(L)'
;NGLLFTGGEDRNVTAWDTNSGQAAYCLEGAHATRVKGIVVLSGKAGGIEDVDEPYLVASASSDGVIRVWDMRMARKEKPTPLAEASTKSRLTCLAGSSVKCA
;
A
#
# COMPACT_ATOMS: atom_id res chain seq x y z
N ASN A 1 11.18 14.30 -0.40
CA ASN A 1 9.74 14.18 -0.03
C ASN A 1 9.41 12.72 0.17
N GLY A 2 8.91 12.36 1.35
CA GLY A 2 8.61 10.98 1.70
C GLY A 2 7.16 10.82 2.12
N LEU A 3 6.54 9.73 1.69
CA LEU A 3 5.27 9.27 2.24
C LEU A 3 5.56 8.20 3.29
N LEU A 4 4.93 8.33 4.46
CA LEU A 4 4.84 7.27 5.46
C LEU A 4 3.50 6.57 5.28
N PHE A 5 3.49 5.24 5.33
CA PHE A 5 2.27 4.45 5.27
C PHE A 5 1.98 3.81 6.62
N THR A 6 0.72 3.89 7.04
CA THR A 6 0.23 3.25 8.25
C THR A 6 -0.99 2.40 7.93
N GLY A 7 -1.17 1.32 8.68
CA GLY A 7 -2.39 0.53 8.69
C GLY A 7 -2.58 -0.10 10.05
N GLY A 8 -3.82 -0.28 10.46
CA GLY A 8 -4.13 -0.75 11.81
C GLY A 8 -5.54 -1.32 11.96
N GLU A 9 -6.08 -1.24 13.16
CA GLU A 9 -7.42 -1.76 13.53
C GLU A 9 -8.57 -1.01 12.85
N ASP A 10 -8.34 0.22 12.40
CA ASP A 10 -9.30 1.02 11.63
C ASP A 10 -9.58 0.46 10.22
N ARG A 11 -8.77 -0.51 9.78
CA ARG A 11 -8.85 -1.23 8.50
C ARG A 11 -8.45 -0.37 7.29
N ASN A 12 -7.89 0.79 7.56
CA ASN A 12 -7.47 1.74 6.54
C ASN A 12 -5.98 1.54 6.19
N VAL A 13 -5.60 2.07 5.04
CA VAL A 13 -4.20 2.37 4.73
C VAL A 13 -4.09 3.87 4.50
N THR A 14 -3.33 4.55 5.35
CA THR A 14 -3.17 6.01 5.30
C THR A 14 -1.76 6.35 4.88
N ALA A 15 -1.65 7.27 3.92
CA ALA A 15 -0.40 7.87 3.49
C ALA A 15 -0.26 9.25 4.15
N TRP A 16 0.86 9.49 4.82
CA TRP A 16 1.17 10.73 5.52
C TRP A 16 2.31 11.45 4.81
N ASP A 17 2.12 12.73 4.55
CA ASP A 17 3.21 13.59 4.11
C ASP A 17 4.13 13.89 5.31
N THR A 18 5.38 13.44 5.21
CA THR A 18 6.34 13.51 6.33
C THR A 18 6.84 14.92 6.63
N ASN A 19 6.66 15.88 5.71
CA ASN A 19 7.08 17.26 5.92
C ASN A 19 6.02 18.06 6.70
N SER A 20 4.75 17.90 6.30
CA SER A 20 3.60 18.61 6.88
C SER A 20 2.96 17.87 8.06
N GLY A 21 3.21 16.57 8.19
CA GLY A 21 2.56 15.70 9.17
C GLY A 21 1.07 15.46 8.90
N GLN A 22 0.57 15.88 7.73
CA GLN A 22 -0.83 15.73 7.35
C GLN A 22 -1.07 14.44 6.57
N ALA A 23 -2.30 13.92 6.67
CA ALA A 23 -2.74 12.83 5.81
C ALA A 23 -2.80 13.32 4.37
N ALA A 24 -2.01 12.69 3.49
CA ALA A 24 -2.03 12.97 2.06
C ALA A 24 -3.21 12.25 1.38
N TYR A 25 -3.38 10.96 1.68
CA TYR A 25 -4.48 10.13 1.17
C TYR A 25 -4.86 9.04 2.17
N CYS A 26 -6.11 8.59 2.12
CA CYS A 26 -6.60 7.47 2.92
C CYS A 26 -7.35 6.48 2.02
N LEU A 27 -6.92 5.23 2.04
CA LEU A 27 -7.67 4.10 1.48
C LEU A 27 -8.64 3.62 2.56
N GLU A 28 -9.80 4.28 2.64
CA GLU A 28 -10.82 3.94 3.63
C GLU A 28 -11.42 2.57 3.37
N GLY A 29 -11.48 1.74 4.42
CA GLY A 29 -11.97 0.37 4.29
C GLY A 29 -11.13 -0.48 3.33
N ALA A 30 -9.83 -0.18 3.20
CA ALA A 30 -8.89 -0.96 2.39
C ALA A 30 -8.98 -2.47 2.65
N HIS A 31 -9.31 -2.85 3.89
CA HIS A 31 -9.57 -4.23 4.27
C HIS A 31 -10.86 -4.41 5.07
N ALA A 32 -11.39 -5.64 5.10
CA ALA A 32 -12.57 -5.97 5.88
C ALA A 32 -12.26 -6.02 7.39
N THR A 33 -10.99 -6.28 7.73
CA THR A 33 -10.47 -6.28 9.10
C THR A 33 -9.09 -5.62 9.15
N ARG A 34 -8.51 -5.51 10.35
CA ARG A 34 -7.26 -4.80 10.63
C ARG A 34 -6.11 -5.12 9.66
N VAL A 35 -5.40 -4.07 9.25
CA VAL A 35 -4.17 -4.19 8.46
C VAL A 35 -3.01 -4.58 9.38
N LYS A 36 -2.20 -5.54 8.94
CA LYS A 36 -1.09 -6.13 9.72
C LYS A 36 0.28 -5.88 9.14
N GLY A 37 0.36 -5.52 7.88
CA GLY A 37 1.62 -5.17 7.27
C GLY A 37 1.41 -4.41 5.98
N ILE A 38 2.36 -3.55 5.69
CA ILE A 38 2.41 -2.72 4.49
C ILE A 38 3.81 -2.82 3.92
N VAL A 39 3.92 -2.97 2.61
CA VAL A 39 5.18 -3.01 1.88
C VAL A 39 5.09 -2.04 0.72
N VAL A 40 6.08 -1.15 0.62
CA VAL A 40 6.23 -0.26 -0.53
C VAL A 40 7.01 -1.00 -1.62
N LEU A 41 6.38 -1.21 -2.76
CA LEU A 41 6.95 -1.88 -3.92
C LEU A 41 7.37 -0.78 -4.91
N SER A 42 8.47 -0.10 -4.61
CA SER A 42 8.96 0.98 -5.48
C SER A 42 9.60 0.39 -6.75
N GLY A 43 9.06 0.75 -7.91
CA GLY A 43 9.76 0.67 -9.18
C GLY A 43 10.81 1.77 -9.25
N LYS A 44 12.00 1.56 -8.67
CA LYS A 44 13.16 2.40 -8.96
C LYS A 44 14.13 1.58 -9.81
N ALA A 45 14.02 1.69 -11.13
CA ALA A 45 15.21 1.65 -11.95
C ALA A 45 15.97 2.97 -11.73
N GLY A 46 17.30 2.92 -11.70
CA GLY A 46 18.12 4.01 -11.19
C GLY A 46 17.86 5.37 -11.85
N GLY A 47 17.89 6.41 -11.02
CA GLY A 47 18.46 7.70 -11.39
C GLY A 47 17.80 8.50 -12.50
N ILE A 48 16.49 8.45 -12.70
CA ILE A 48 15.74 9.56 -13.31
C ILE A 48 14.34 9.56 -12.69
N GLU A 49 13.83 10.73 -12.34
CA GLU A 49 12.49 10.93 -11.78
C GLU A 49 11.43 10.79 -12.88
N ASP A 50 11.32 9.59 -13.47
CA ASP A 50 10.27 9.29 -14.44
C ASP A 50 8.92 9.34 -13.69
N VAL A 51 8.16 10.38 -14.02
CA VAL A 51 6.88 10.77 -13.38
C VAL A 51 5.80 9.70 -13.55
N ASP A 52 6.07 8.64 -14.31
CA ASP A 52 5.10 7.63 -14.73
C ASP A 52 5.35 6.22 -14.14
N GLU A 53 6.36 6.05 -13.29
CA GLU A 53 6.59 4.76 -12.61
C GLU A 53 5.48 4.51 -11.55
N PRO A 54 4.86 3.32 -11.55
CA PRO A 54 3.77 3.01 -10.63
C PRO A 54 4.27 2.97 -9.19
N TYR A 55 3.65 3.80 -8.35
CA TYR A 55 3.92 3.81 -6.91
C TYR A 55 3.06 2.74 -6.24
N LEU A 56 3.57 1.50 -6.22
CA LEU A 56 2.83 0.35 -5.73
C LEU A 56 3.01 0.16 -4.23
N VAL A 57 1.89 -0.12 -3.55
CA VAL A 57 1.87 -0.48 -2.13
C VAL A 57 1.11 -1.79 -1.98
N ALA A 58 1.68 -2.76 -1.27
CA ALA A 58 0.99 -3.97 -0.86
C ALA A 58 0.57 -3.87 0.60
N SER A 59 -0.64 -4.32 0.92
CA SER A 59 -1.16 -4.42 2.28
C SER A 59 -1.69 -5.82 2.56
N ALA A 60 -1.49 -6.29 3.79
CA ALA A 60 -1.96 -7.59 4.28
C ALA A 60 -2.83 -7.39 5.52
N SER A 61 -3.91 -8.17 5.64
CA SER A 61 -4.87 -8.03 6.74
C SER A 61 -5.19 -9.38 7.40
N SER A 62 -5.74 -9.27 8.62
CA SER A 62 -6.36 -10.41 9.31
C SER A 62 -7.60 -10.97 8.61
N ASP A 63 -8.11 -10.30 7.57
CA ASP A 63 -9.17 -10.83 6.69
C ASP A 63 -8.65 -11.96 5.78
N GLY A 64 -7.34 -12.19 5.79
CA GLY A 64 -6.64 -13.20 5.02
C GLY A 64 -6.40 -12.81 3.57
N VAL A 65 -6.58 -11.53 3.25
CA VAL A 65 -6.41 -10.96 1.92
C VAL A 65 -5.17 -10.09 1.87
N ILE A 66 -4.43 -10.22 0.76
CA ILE A 66 -3.38 -9.30 0.35
C ILE A 66 -3.92 -8.46 -0.80
N ARG A 67 -3.74 -7.13 -0.73
CA ARG A 67 -4.12 -6.19 -1.78
C ARG A 67 -2.91 -5.41 -2.27
N VAL A 68 -2.89 -5.09 -3.56
CA VAL A 68 -1.90 -4.20 -4.18
C VAL A 68 -2.62 -2.96 -4.69
N TRP A 69 -2.05 -1.80 -4.41
CA TRP A 69 -2.62 -0.49 -4.71
C TRP A 69 -1.68 0.31 -5.60
N ASP A 70 -2.23 1.00 -6.59
CA ASP A 70 -1.53 2.09 -7.28
C ASP A 70 -1.86 3.40 -6.58
N MET A 71 -0.88 4.00 -5.90
CA MET A 71 -1.12 5.23 -5.16
C MET A 71 -1.37 6.45 -6.06
N ARG A 72 -1.05 6.37 -7.36
CA ARG A 72 -1.45 7.41 -8.34
C ARG A 72 -2.97 7.45 -8.49
N MET A 73 -3.64 6.31 -8.28
CA MET A 73 -5.09 6.19 -8.36
C MET A 73 -5.80 6.42 -7.02
N ALA A 74 -5.06 6.58 -5.92
CA ALA A 74 -5.63 6.77 -4.58
C ALA A 74 -6.39 8.09 -4.41
N ARG A 75 -6.24 9.05 -5.33
CA ARG A 75 -7.04 10.29 -5.37
C ARG A 75 -8.48 10.09 -5.88
N LYS A 76 -8.83 8.90 -6.37
CA LYS A 76 -10.20 8.61 -6.83
C LYS A 76 -11.12 8.41 -5.62
N GLU A 77 -12.39 8.84 -5.75
CA GLU A 77 -13.40 8.76 -4.67
C GLU A 77 -13.60 7.34 -4.10
N LYS A 78 -13.31 6.30 -4.88
CA LYS A 78 -13.25 4.90 -4.43
C LYS A 78 -12.03 4.18 -5.02
N PRO A 79 -10.93 4.08 -4.27
CA PRO A 79 -9.76 3.34 -4.72
C PRO A 79 -10.07 1.83 -4.78
N THR A 80 -9.85 1.21 -5.94
CA THR A 80 -9.90 -0.24 -6.09
C THR A 80 -8.49 -0.82 -6.11
N PRO A 81 -8.24 -1.98 -5.48
CA PRO A 81 -6.95 -2.62 -5.57
C PRO A 81 -6.67 -3.03 -7.03
N LEU A 82 -5.41 -2.91 -7.46
CA LEU A 82 -4.96 -3.44 -8.75
C LEU A 82 -4.98 -4.98 -8.77
N ALA A 83 -4.69 -5.58 -7.62
CA ALA A 83 -4.66 -7.03 -7.46
C ALA A 83 -5.09 -7.42 -6.04
N GLU A 84 -5.70 -8.59 -5.94
CA GLU A 84 -6.13 -9.18 -4.68
C GLU A 84 -5.77 -10.68 -4.67
N ALA A 85 -5.28 -11.17 -3.53
CA ALA A 85 -5.01 -12.58 -3.31
C ALA A 85 -5.53 -13.03 -1.95
N SER A 86 -6.36 -14.08 -1.93
CA SER A 86 -6.81 -14.72 -0.71
C SER A 86 -5.84 -15.83 -0.29
N THR A 87 -5.31 -15.71 0.92
CA THR A 87 -4.38 -16.69 1.51
C THR A 87 -5.08 -17.79 2.29
N LYS A 88 -6.41 -17.68 2.46
CA LYS A 88 -7.25 -18.55 3.31
C LYS A 88 -6.76 -18.67 4.76
N SER A 89 -5.90 -17.74 5.21
CA SER A 89 -5.25 -17.74 6.52
C SER A 89 -5.24 -16.34 7.10
N ARG A 90 -5.29 -16.21 8.43
CA ARG A 90 -5.15 -14.90 9.08
C ARG A 90 -3.69 -14.45 9.00
N LEU A 91 -3.43 -13.33 8.33
CA LEU A 91 -2.07 -12.79 8.26
C LEU A 91 -1.70 -12.09 9.56
N THR A 92 -0.46 -12.31 10.00
CA THR A 92 0.10 -11.75 11.24
C THR A 92 1.16 -10.68 10.98
N CYS A 93 1.82 -10.74 9.82
CA CYS A 93 2.79 -9.76 9.35
C CYS A 93 2.90 -9.84 7.82
N LEU A 94 3.55 -8.84 7.21
CA LEU A 94 3.94 -8.86 5.80
C LEU A 94 5.34 -8.27 5.70
N ALA A 95 6.21 -8.95 4.96
CA ALA A 95 7.52 -8.45 4.58
C ALA A 95 7.72 -8.74 3.10
N GLY A 96 8.34 -7.81 2.39
CA GLY A 96 8.56 -7.95 0.96
C GLY A 96 9.47 -6.84 0.44
N SER A 97 10.07 -7.10 -0.71
CA SER A 97 10.79 -6.12 -1.49
C SER A 97 10.47 -6.36 -2.96
N SER A 98 10.53 -5.32 -3.77
CA SER A 98 10.60 -5.52 -5.22
C SER A 98 11.94 -6.17 -5.54
N VAL A 99 11.91 -7.38 -6.10
CA VAL A 99 13.10 -8.08 -6.61
C VAL A 99 12.99 -8.08 -8.12
N LYS A 100 14.00 -7.54 -8.81
CA LYS A 100 14.11 -7.75 -10.25
C LYS A 100 14.46 -9.22 -10.45
N CYS A 101 13.56 -10.01 -11.03
CA CYS A 101 13.96 -11.30 -11.61
C CYS A 101 14.94 -10.98 -12.75
N ALA A 102 16.14 -11.56 -12.68
CA ALA A 102 17.13 -11.52 -13.74
C ALA A 102 16.73 -12.47 -14.88
#